data_AF-J2ZTF0-F1
#
_entry.id   AF-J2ZTF0-F1
#
_cell.length_a   1.000
_cell.length_b   1.000
_cell.length_c   1.000
_cell.angle_alpha   90.00
_cell.angle_beta   90.00
_cell.angle_gamma   90.00
#
_symmetry.space_group_name_H-M   'P 1'
#
loop_
_entity.id
_entity.type
_entity.pdbx_description
1 polymer ?
#
loop_
_entity_poly.entity_id
_entity_poly.type
_entity_poly.pdbx_seq_one_letter_code
_entity_poly.pdbx_strand_id
1 'polypeptide(L)'
;AGTAQDQTYSLTYNAAGQIITRSISNTGANYVWTPGVAGTKAYTVDGLNQLTTAAGATITYGDNRGNLTNDGARSFVYDLENRMTTAPGAPGVTLGYDPVGRLDTIVGAITTRLVYSGSDLIEETDAANNTQRRYIPGPGTDEPITWYEGATTSDRRFLLSDERGSVVALT
;
A
#
# COMPACT_ATOMS: atom_id res chain seq x y z
N ALA A 1 -28.78 12.68 -12.67
CA ALA A 1 -27.52 11.93 -12.81
C ALA A 1 -26.50 12.84 -13.49
N GLY A 2 -25.26 12.88 -13.03
CA GLY A 2 -24.20 13.72 -13.60
C GLY A 2 -22.93 12.89 -13.83
N THR A 3 -22.20 13.18 -14.90
CA THR A 3 -20.98 12.46 -15.31
C THR A 3 -19.73 12.88 -14.54
N ALA A 4 -19.89 13.69 -13.48
CA ALA A 4 -18.79 14.30 -12.74
C ALA A 4 -17.96 13.31 -11.91
N GLN A 5 -18.45 12.08 -11.72
CA GLN A 5 -17.76 10.98 -11.03
C GLN A 5 -17.45 9.81 -11.99
N ASP A 6 -17.73 9.97 -13.29
CA ASP A 6 -17.45 8.93 -14.27
C ASP A 6 -15.94 8.85 -14.50
N GLN A 7 -15.42 7.62 -14.39
CA GLN A 7 -14.00 7.35 -14.48
C GLN A 7 -13.68 6.40 -15.64
N THR A 8 -12.77 6.84 -16.50
CA THR A 8 -12.30 6.12 -17.69
C THR A 8 -10.80 5.98 -17.62
N TYR A 9 -10.32 4.74 -17.74
CA TYR A 9 -8.92 4.40 -17.87
C TYR A 9 -8.65 3.90 -19.30
N SER A 10 -7.68 4.50 -20.00
CA SER A 10 -7.21 3.96 -21.28
C SER A 10 -5.77 3.49 -21.14
N LEU A 11 -5.51 2.25 -21.56
CA LEU A 11 -4.22 1.58 -21.44
C LEU A 11 -3.71 1.20 -22.82
N THR A 12 -2.42 1.37 -23.05
CA THR A 12 -1.74 0.76 -24.20
C THR A 12 -0.65 -0.18 -23.73
N TYR A 13 -0.37 -1.21 -24.52
CA TYR A 13 0.52 -2.29 -24.15
C TYR A 13 1.66 -2.45 -25.16
N ASN A 14 2.80 -2.96 -24.71
CA ASN A 14 3.81 -3.49 -25.62
C ASN A 14 3.47 -4.93 -26.06
N ALA A 15 4.29 -5.51 -26.93
CA ALA A 15 4.08 -6.87 -27.44
C ALA A 15 4.11 -7.97 -26.36
N ALA A 16 4.70 -7.69 -25.19
CA ALA A 16 4.72 -8.59 -24.04
C ALA A 16 3.51 -8.39 -23.10
N GLY A 17 2.55 -7.52 -23.44
CA GLY A 17 1.38 -7.23 -22.62
C GLY A 17 1.66 -6.32 -21.43
N GLN A 18 2.82 -5.65 -21.37
CA GLN A 18 3.12 -4.68 -20.31
C GLN A 18 2.51 -3.33 -20.65
N ILE A 19 1.90 -2.67 -19.67
CA ILE A 19 1.33 -1.32 -19.81
C ILE A 19 2.47 -0.33 -20.09
N ILE A 20 2.39 0.40 -21.20
CA ILE A 20 3.36 1.45 -21.58
C ILE A 20 2.76 2.86 -21.50
N THR A 21 1.44 2.98 -21.59
CA THR A 21 0.75 4.25 -21.30
C THR A 21 -0.53 3.98 -20.52
N ARG A 22 -0.87 4.92 -19.62
CA ARG A 22 -2.13 4.97 -18.89
C ARG A 22 -2.63 6.41 -18.91
N SER A 23 -3.80 6.64 -19.50
CA SER A 23 -4.52 7.91 -19.41
C SER A 23 -5.79 7.72 -18.60
N ILE A 24 -6.20 8.78 -17.91
CA ILE A 24 -7.24 8.74 -16.88
C ILE A 24 -8.13 9.96 -17.08
N SER A 25 -9.45 9.80 -17.12
CA SER A 25 -10.39 10.93 -17.01
C SER A 25 -10.43 11.47 -15.57
N ASN A 26 -11.02 12.64 -15.33
CA ASN A 26 -11.24 13.15 -13.98
C ASN A 26 -10.00 13.07 -13.05
N THR A 27 -8.93 13.78 -13.42
CA THR A 27 -7.61 13.73 -12.74
C THR A 27 -7.58 14.43 -11.37
N GLY A 28 -8.74 14.65 -10.75
CA GLY A 28 -8.84 15.18 -9.40
C GLY A 28 -8.24 14.22 -8.36
N ALA A 29 -7.96 14.73 -7.17
CA ALA A 29 -7.37 13.97 -6.06
C ALA A 29 -8.19 12.74 -5.62
N ASN A 30 -9.45 12.64 -6.05
CA ASN A 30 -10.34 11.54 -5.71
C ASN A 30 -10.00 10.24 -6.44
N TYR A 31 -9.31 10.29 -7.60
CA TYR A 31 -9.03 9.10 -8.42
C TYR A 31 -7.57 8.99 -8.86
N VAL A 32 -6.78 10.03 -8.66
CA VAL A 32 -5.34 10.04 -8.92
C VAL A 32 -4.64 10.24 -7.58
N TRP A 33 -3.83 9.26 -7.17
CA TRP A 33 -2.96 9.40 -6.01
C TRP A 33 -2.01 10.58 -6.20
N THR A 34 -2.03 11.52 -5.27
CA THR A 34 -1.10 12.66 -5.20
C THR A 34 0.08 12.32 -4.29
N PRO A 35 1.34 12.68 -4.63
CA PRO A 35 1.78 13.50 -5.76
C PRO A 35 2.17 12.63 -6.97
N GLY A 36 1.21 12.04 -7.68
CA GLY A 36 1.43 11.49 -9.02
C GLY A 36 1.71 12.61 -10.03
N VAL A 37 2.90 13.23 -9.95
CA VAL A 37 3.32 14.25 -10.91
C VAL A 37 3.69 13.53 -12.21
N ALA A 38 3.02 13.88 -13.30
CA ALA A 38 3.43 13.44 -14.64
C ALA A 38 4.86 13.91 -14.92
N GLY A 39 5.76 12.98 -15.21
CA GLY A 39 7.15 13.30 -15.51
C GLY A 39 7.97 12.05 -15.82
N THR A 40 8.96 12.20 -16.68
CA THR A 40 9.92 11.14 -16.98
C THR A 40 10.77 10.86 -15.75
N LYS A 41 10.72 9.64 -15.24
CA LYS A 41 11.61 9.16 -14.17
C LYS A 41 12.64 8.22 -14.80
N ALA A 42 13.92 8.60 -14.72
CA ALA A 42 15.00 7.74 -15.14
C ALA A 42 15.32 6.72 -14.03
N TYR A 43 15.65 5.50 -14.43
CA TYR A 43 16.00 4.41 -13.53
C TYR A 43 17.27 3.75 -14.04
N THR A 44 18.19 3.38 -13.14
CA THR A 44 19.38 2.59 -13.47
C THR A 44 19.43 1.34 -12.60
N VAL A 45 19.95 0.25 -13.14
CA VAL A 45 20.09 -1.03 -12.43
C VAL A 45 21.54 -1.49 -12.41
N ASP A 46 21.90 -2.30 -11.42
CA ASP A 46 23.19 -2.99 -11.37
C ASP A 46 23.15 -4.38 -12.03
N GLY A 47 24.25 -5.13 -11.92
CA GLY A 47 24.36 -6.50 -12.46
C GLY A 47 23.51 -7.55 -11.74
N LEU A 48 22.85 -7.21 -10.62
CA LEU A 48 21.92 -8.06 -9.89
C LEU A 48 20.45 -7.72 -10.19
N ASN A 49 20.20 -6.84 -11.17
CA ASN A 49 18.90 -6.25 -11.46
C ASN A 49 18.31 -5.44 -10.29
N GLN A 50 19.16 -4.90 -9.42
CA GLN A 50 18.74 -4.00 -8.34
C GLN A 50 18.77 -2.56 -8.82
N LEU A 51 17.77 -1.77 -8.42
CA LEU A 51 17.70 -0.36 -8.77
C LEU A 51 18.82 0.42 -8.05
N THR A 52 19.70 1.10 -8.77
CA THR A 52 20.78 1.93 -8.19
C THR A 52 20.42 3.41 -8.13
N THR A 53 19.61 3.88 -9.08
CA THR A 53 19.04 5.24 -9.03
C THR A 53 17.59 5.26 -9.46
N ALA A 54 16.79 6.12 -8.83
CA ALA A 54 15.39 6.35 -9.13
C ALA A 54 15.11 7.85 -9.21
N ALA A 55 14.85 8.39 -10.40
CA ALA A 55 14.62 9.82 -10.62
C ALA A 55 15.69 10.73 -9.96
N GLY A 56 16.96 10.29 -9.99
CA GLY A 56 18.10 11.00 -9.38
C GLY A 56 18.38 10.66 -7.91
N ALA A 57 17.47 9.98 -7.21
CA ALA A 57 17.71 9.47 -5.86
C ALA A 57 18.64 8.24 -5.93
N THR A 58 19.60 8.14 -5.01
CA THR A 58 20.45 6.95 -4.86
C THR A 58 19.71 5.90 -4.04
N ILE A 59 19.68 4.68 -4.54
CA ILE A 59 18.97 3.55 -3.95
C ILE A 59 20.00 2.53 -3.46
N THR A 60 19.81 1.96 -2.26
CA THR A 60 20.78 1.03 -1.65
C THR A 60 20.14 -0.19 -1.02
N TYR A 61 20.88 -1.31 -1.03
CA TYR A 61 20.53 -2.61 -0.46
C TYR A 61 21.65 -3.10 0.49
N GLY A 62 21.97 -2.29 1.50
CA GLY A 62 23.16 -2.41 2.33
C GLY A 62 23.17 -3.58 3.32
N ASP A 63 22.20 -4.50 3.24
CA ASP A 63 22.04 -5.61 4.18
C ASP A 63 22.48 -6.96 3.62
N ASN A 64 23.09 -6.97 2.43
CA ASN A 64 23.60 -8.15 1.71
C ASN A 64 22.54 -9.25 1.44
N ARG A 65 21.26 -8.98 1.69
CA ARG A 65 20.14 -9.90 1.44
C ARG A 65 19.24 -9.41 0.30
N GLY A 66 19.54 -8.23 -0.25
CA GLY A 66 18.79 -7.64 -1.35
C GLY A 66 17.55 -6.89 -0.89
N ASN A 67 17.42 -6.57 0.39
CA ASN A 67 16.32 -5.73 0.86
C ASN A 67 16.66 -4.26 0.63
N LEU A 68 15.68 -3.47 0.18
CA LEU A 68 15.84 -2.03 0.01
C LEU A 68 16.10 -1.39 1.37
N THR A 69 17.31 -0.88 1.63
CA THR A 69 17.69 -0.24 2.90
C THR A 69 17.60 1.28 2.85
N ASN A 70 17.66 1.88 1.66
CA ASN A 70 17.47 3.32 1.50
C ASN A 70 16.91 3.67 0.11
N ASP A 71 15.89 4.53 0.05
CA ASP A 71 15.25 5.01 -1.20
C ASP A 71 15.73 6.41 -1.65
N GLY A 72 16.78 6.93 -1.01
CA GLY A 72 17.32 8.28 -1.16
C GLY A 72 16.72 9.32 -0.21
N ALA A 73 15.61 9.00 0.47
CA ALA A 73 14.98 9.86 1.48
C ALA A 73 14.73 9.14 2.81
N ARG A 74 14.53 7.83 2.74
CA ARG A 74 14.04 7.00 3.84
C ARG A 74 14.95 5.79 4.04
N SER A 75 15.12 5.39 5.30
CA SER A 75 15.90 4.21 5.68
C SER A 75 14.99 3.10 6.20
N PHE A 76 15.24 1.87 5.76
CA PHE A 76 14.42 0.71 6.09
C PHE A 76 15.27 -0.33 6.83
N VAL A 77 14.66 -0.97 7.83
CA VAL A 77 15.32 -2.01 8.65
C VAL A 77 14.48 -3.27 8.58
N TYR A 78 15.15 -4.42 8.56
CA TYR A 78 14.52 -5.73 8.40
C TYR A 78 15.06 -6.71 9.44
N ASP A 79 14.21 -7.64 9.85
CA ASP A 79 14.62 -8.78 10.68
C ASP A 79 15.35 -9.86 9.87
N LEU A 80 15.67 -10.98 10.52
CA LEU A 80 16.35 -12.13 9.90
C LEU A 80 15.51 -12.85 8.85
N GLU A 81 14.18 -12.66 8.85
CA GLU A 81 13.23 -13.27 7.92
C GLU A 81 12.88 -12.33 6.74
N ASN A 82 13.65 -11.24 6.57
CA ASN A 82 13.44 -10.20 5.56
C ASN A 82 12.12 -9.44 5.68
N ARG A 83 11.54 -9.36 6.89
CA ARG A 83 10.37 -8.55 7.15
C ARG A 83 10.78 -7.19 7.69
N MET A 84 10.16 -6.13 7.19
CA MET A 84 10.50 -4.75 7.56
C MET A 84 10.09 -4.48 9.02
N THR A 85 11.04 -4.19 9.91
CA THR A 85 10.75 -3.90 11.33
C THR A 85 10.59 -2.41 11.59
N THR A 86 11.11 -1.57 10.69
CA THR A 86 11.02 -0.11 10.81
C THR A 86 10.61 0.46 9.48
N ALA A 87 9.41 1.03 9.44
CA ALA A 87 8.94 1.77 8.28
C ALA A 87 9.27 3.27 8.46
N PRO A 88 10.03 3.86 7.56
CA PRO A 88 10.45 5.26 7.64
C PRO A 88 9.31 6.24 7.38
N GLY A 89 9.32 7.38 8.08
CA GLY A 89 8.30 8.42 8.01
C GLY A 89 8.57 9.54 9.01
N ALA A 90 7.66 10.52 9.08
CA ALA A 90 7.65 11.56 10.10
C ALA A 90 6.24 11.61 10.75
N PRO A 91 6.00 10.83 11.82
CA PRO A 91 6.92 9.93 12.51
C PRO A 91 7.13 8.60 11.77
N GLY A 92 8.27 7.95 11.99
CA GLY A 92 8.49 6.56 11.58
C GLY A 92 7.66 5.61 12.46
N VAL A 93 7.50 4.37 12.00
CA VAL A 93 6.77 3.33 12.75
C VAL A 93 7.61 2.08 12.94
N THR A 94 7.37 1.38 14.04
CA THR A 94 7.88 0.02 14.26
C THR A 94 6.81 -0.99 13.87
N LEU A 95 7.21 -2.02 13.15
CA LEU A 95 6.33 -3.09 12.68
C LEU A 95 6.66 -4.37 13.46
N GLY A 96 5.63 -4.94 14.09
CA GLY A 96 5.67 -6.21 14.78
C GLY A 96 4.92 -7.27 13.98
N TYR A 97 5.41 -8.50 14.04
CA TYR A 97 4.88 -9.62 13.28
C TYR A 97 4.45 -10.75 14.21
N ASP A 98 3.40 -11.48 13.83
CA ASP A 98 2.96 -12.67 14.55
C ASP A 98 3.88 -13.88 14.26
N PRO A 99 3.76 -14.98 15.04
CA PRO A 99 4.59 -16.17 14.86
C PRO A 99 4.44 -16.88 13.50
N VAL A 100 3.39 -16.57 12.72
CA VAL A 100 3.18 -17.14 11.38
C VAL A 100 3.62 -16.20 10.26
N GLY A 101 4.22 -15.05 10.59
CA GLY A 101 4.86 -14.17 9.63
C GLY A 101 4.05 -12.94 9.21
N ARG A 102 2.83 -12.75 9.72
CA ARG A 102 1.94 -11.66 9.31
C ARG A 102 2.19 -10.40 10.12
N LEU A 103 1.93 -9.24 9.54
CA LEU A 103 2.00 -7.96 10.25
C LEU A 103 0.92 -7.93 11.34
N ASP A 104 1.32 -7.79 12.58
CA ASP A 104 0.44 -7.88 13.75
C ASP A 104 0.26 -6.51 14.42
N THR A 105 1.33 -5.74 14.57
CA THR A 105 1.30 -4.47 15.30
C THR A 105 2.06 -3.40 14.53
N ILE A 106 1.49 -2.20 14.46
CA ILE A 106 2.13 -0.99 13.94
C ILE A 106 2.21 0.00 15.09
N VAL A 107 3.42 0.33 15.53
CA VAL A 107 3.68 1.29 16.62
C VAL A 107 4.17 2.60 16.03
N GLY A 108 3.31 3.61 16.01
CA GLY A 108 3.64 4.97 15.60
C GLY A 108 3.14 6.00 16.61
N ALA A 109 2.62 7.13 16.13
CA ALA A 109 1.91 8.10 16.99
C ALA A 109 0.68 7.47 17.67
N ILE A 110 0.04 6.53 16.98
CA ILE A 110 -0.95 5.62 17.53
C ILE A 110 -0.46 4.18 17.30
N THR A 111 -0.86 3.28 18.19
CA THR A 111 -0.62 1.85 18.00
C THR A 111 -1.85 1.24 17.37
N THR A 112 -1.65 0.50 16.28
CA THR A 112 -2.68 -0.30 15.62
C THR A 112 -2.29 -1.78 15.74
N ARG A 113 -3.22 -2.61 16.19
CA ARG A 113 -3.10 -4.07 16.13
C ARG A 113 -4.02 -4.61 15.04
N LEU A 114 -3.55 -5.58 14.29
CA LEU A 114 -4.24 -6.19 13.17
C LEU A 114 -4.75 -7.57 13.59
N VAL A 115 -6.06 -7.78 13.47
CA VAL A 115 -6.74 -9.02 13.87
C VAL A 115 -7.21 -9.76 12.64
N TYR A 116 -6.87 -11.05 12.56
CA TYR A 116 -7.08 -11.87 11.38
C TYR A 116 -7.99 -13.06 11.65
N SER A 117 -8.78 -13.44 10.64
CA SER A 117 -9.46 -14.73 10.54
C SER A 117 -8.90 -15.50 9.35
N GLY A 118 -8.18 -16.60 9.59
CA GLY A 118 -7.42 -17.25 8.52
C GLY A 118 -6.35 -16.29 7.98
N SER A 119 -6.28 -16.06 6.67
CA SER A 119 -5.41 -15.04 6.06
C SER A 119 -5.98 -13.63 6.09
N ASP A 120 -7.26 -13.47 6.41
CA ASP A 120 -8.00 -12.24 6.12
C ASP A 120 -7.96 -11.28 7.30
N LEU A 121 -7.58 -10.03 7.06
CA LEU A 121 -7.68 -8.96 8.04
C LEU A 121 -9.16 -8.65 8.27
N ILE A 122 -9.64 -8.76 9.50
CA ILE A 122 -11.05 -8.55 9.85
C ILE A 122 -11.26 -7.36 10.78
N GLU A 123 -10.22 -6.94 11.51
CA GLU A 123 -10.34 -5.86 12.49
C GLU A 123 -8.99 -5.18 12.74
N GLU A 124 -9.04 -3.88 12.99
CA GLU A 124 -7.94 -3.11 13.58
C GLU A 124 -8.36 -2.61 14.96
N THR A 125 -7.50 -2.74 15.96
CA THR A 125 -7.71 -2.23 17.32
C THR A 125 -6.61 -1.28 17.76
N ASP A 126 -6.89 -0.46 18.77
CA ASP A 126 -5.86 0.32 19.45
C ASP A 126 -5.05 -0.55 20.44
N ALA A 127 -4.08 0.05 21.14
CA ALA A 127 -3.27 -0.64 22.16
C ALA A 127 -4.09 -1.18 23.35
N ALA A 128 -5.27 -0.62 23.60
CA ALA A 128 -6.21 -1.02 24.65
C ALA A 128 -7.25 -2.04 24.16
N ASN A 129 -7.10 -2.55 22.92
CA ASN A 129 -8.01 -3.48 22.26
C ASN A 129 -9.40 -2.90 21.96
N ASN A 130 -9.54 -1.57 21.85
CA ASN A 130 -10.78 -0.98 21.35
C ASN A 130 -10.79 -1.06 19.82
N THR A 131 -11.87 -1.58 19.24
CA THR A 131 -12.06 -1.60 17.79
C THR A 131 -11.94 -0.21 17.19
N GLN A 132 -11.11 -0.07 16.18
CA GLN A 132 -10.97 1.13 15.35
C GLN A 132 -11.57 0.92 13.96
N ARG A 133 -11.47 -0.30 13.41
CA ARG A 133 -12.00 -0.65 12.08
C ARG A 133 -12.44 -2.10 12.04
N ARG A 134 -13.41 -2.41 11.17
CA ARG A 134 -13.78 -3.78 10.81
C ARG A 134 -13.84 -3.95 9.31
N TYR A 135 -13.45 -5.12 8.83
CA TYR A 135 -13.43 -5.48 7.41
C TYR A 135 -14.30 -6.71 7.18
N ILE A 136 -15.12 -6.67 6.13
CA ILE A 136 -15.83 -7.84 5.61
C ILE A 136 -15.00 -8.37 4.44
N PRO A 137 -14.43 -9.59 4.54
CA PRO A 137 -13.73 -10.21 3.44
C PRO A 137 -14.70 -10.65 2.35
N GLY A 138 -14.26 -10.51 1.11
CA GLY A 138 -14.89 -11.06 -0.09
C GLY A 138 -14.49 -12.51 -0.33
N PRO A 139 -14.99 -13.12 -1.41
CA PRO A 139 -14.66 -14.50 -1.78
C PRO A 139 -13.23 -14.65 -2.34
N GLY A 140 -12.59 -13.58 -2.80
CA GLY A 140 -11.21 -13.56 -3.28
C GLY A 140 -10.16 -13.38 -2.17
N THR A 141 -8.90 -13.67 -2.51
CA THR A 141 -7.76 -13.32 -1.66
C THR A 141 -7.52 -11.82 -1.70
N ASP A 142 -7.29 -11.21 -0.53
CA ASP A 142 -7.01 -9.77 -0.40
C ASP A 142 -8.13 -8.87 -0.96
N GLU A 143 -9.38 -9.30 -0.76
CA GLU A 143 -10.56 -8.61 -1.29
C GLU A 143 -11.50 -8.17 -0.16
N PRO A 144 -11.15 -7.16 0.67
CA PRO A 144 -12.13 -6.57 1.57
C PRO A 144 -13.23 -5.89 0.74
N ILE A 145 -14.49 -6.27 0.95
CA ILE A 145 -15.63 -5.69 0.22
C ILE A 145 -16.30 -4.55 0.99
N THR A 146 -16.09 -4.50 2.31
CA THR A 146 -16.69 -3.47 3.17
C THR A 146 -15.76 -3.16 4.33
N TRP A 147 -15.65 -1.89 4.65
CA TRP A 147 -14.94 -1.36 5.81
C TRP A 147 -15.92 -0.57 6.68
N TYR A 148 -15.88 -0.78 8.00
CA TYR A 148 -16.54 0.07 8.98
C TYR A 148 -15.50 0.92 9.71
N GLU A 149 -15.66 2.24 9.67
CA GLU A 149 -14.78 3.17 10.39
C GLU A 149 -15.28 3.43 11.82
N GLY A 150 -14.36 3.38 12.77
CA GLY A 150 -14.61 3.56 14.19
C GLY A 150 -15.08 2.30 14.90
N ALA A 151 -15.45 2.48 16.18
CA ALA A 151 -15.79 1.38 17.07
C ALA A 151 -17.15 0.71 16.75
N THR A 152 -18.03 1.39 16.02
CA THR A 152 -19.40 0.93 15.71
C THR A 152 -19.49 0.38 14.28
N THR A 153 -20.70 0.09 13.82
CA THR A 153 -20.98 -0.32 12.42
C THR A 153 -21.77 0.76 11.66
N SER A 154 -21.76 2.01 12.14
CA SER A 154 -22.58 3.09 11.56
C SER A 154 -21.94 3.81 10.37
N ASP A 155 -20.60 3.90 10.34
CA ASP A 155 -19.86 4.46 9.19
C ASP A 155 -19.39 3.30 8.31
N ARG A 156 -20.27 2.85 7.41
CA ARG A 156 -20.00 1.77 6.46
C ARG A 156 -19.50 2.34 5.15
N ARG A 157 -18.40 1.80 4.64
CA ARG A 157 -17.73 2.21 3.40
C ARG A 157 -17.52 1.00 2.49
N PHE A 158 -17.92 1.11 1.24
CA PHE A 158 -17.62 0.12 0.21
C PHE A 158 -16.34 0.49 -0.52
N LEU A 159 -15.51 -0.51 -0.78
CA LEU A 159 -14.22 -0.35 -1.45
C LEU A 159 -14.41 -0.56 -2.95
N LEU A 160 -14.01 0.43 -3.76
CA LEU A 160 -14.05 0.35 -5.22
C LEU A 160 -12.63 0.20 -5.75
N SER A 161 -12.35 -0.94 -6.39
CA SER A 161 -11.03 -1.25 -6.93
C SER A 161 -10.90 -0.92 -8.42
N ASP A 162 -9.67 -0.62 -8.85
CA ASP A 162 -9.30 -0.51 -10.26
C ASP A 162 -9.14 -1.89 -10.92
N GLU A 163 -8.78 -1.91 -12.20
CA GLU A 163 -8.62 -3.12 -13.00
C GLU A 163 -7.52 -4.08 -12.50
N ARG A 164 -6.70 -3.63 -11.54
CA ARG A 164 -5.60 -4.37 -10.93
C ARG A 164 -5.87 -4.71 -9.46
N GLY A 165 -7.08 -4.44 -8.96
CA GLY A 165 -7.48 -4.70 -7.58
C GLY A 165 -7.10 -3.61 -6.58
N SER A 166 -6.49 -2.50 -7.02
CA SER A 166 -6.12 -1.41 -6.09
C SER A 166 -7.36 -0.60 -5.73
N VAL A 167 -7.62 -0.40 -4.43
CA VAL A 167 -8.73 0.45 -3.98
C VAL A 167 -8.46 1.90 -4.40
N VAL A 168 -9.34 2.45 -5.22
CA VAL A 168 -9.24 3.81 -5.78
C VAL A 168 -10.35 4.75 -5.30
N ALA A 169 -11.42 4.23 -4.71
CA ALA A 169 -12.49 5.04 -4.15
C ALA A 169 -13.23 4.33 -3.00
N LEU A 170 -13.96 5.13 -2.22
CA LEU A 170 -14.83 4.71 -1.12
C LEU A 170 -16.23 5.30 -1.36
N THR A 171 -17.29 4.54 -1.05
CA THR A 171 -18.68 5.02 -1.08
C THR A 171 -19.43 4.67 0.18
#